data_AF-A0A6C0EZJ8-F1
#
_entry.id   AF-A0A6C0EZJ8-F1
#
_cell.length_a   1.000
_cell.length_b   1.000
_cell.length_c   1.000
_cell.angle_alpha   90.00
_cell.angle_beta   90.00
_cell.angle_gamma   90.00
#
_symmetry.space_group_name_H-M   'P 1'
#
loop_
_entity.id
_entity.type
_entity.pdbx_description
1 polymer ?
#
loop_
_entity_poly.entity_id
_entity_poly.type
_entity_poly.pdbx_seq_one_letter_code
_entity_poly.pdbx_strand_id
1 'polypeptide(L)'
;MNDMQKRFTLFLFGCIGSRSLFMYVAKTSNVQYLPYLGYLALLPAIGFSYIFLTGTRQTGAEVFGSKIWWNKLRPIHSILYFIFAFCAIKKIQYSWIFLLIDVIFGLISFLTYHYVQGDFKYLF
;
A
#
# COMPACT_ATOMS: atom_id res chain seq x y z
N MET A 1 -2.05 -8.91 23.61
CA MET A 1 -2.55 -8.33 22.35
C MET A 1 -3.28 -9.41 21.58
N ASN A 2 -4.58 -9.24 21.35
CA ASN A 2 -5.37 -10.20 20.58
C ASN A 2 -4.94 -10.19 19.10
N ASP A 3 -5.24 -11.23 18.34
CA ASP A 3 -4.81 -11.35 16.95
C ASP A 3 -5.38 -10.23 16.08
N MET A 4 -6.57 -9.71 16.42
CA MET A 4 -7.14 -8.53 15.75
C MET A 4 -6.31 -7.27 16.00
N GLN A 5 -5.90 -7.00 17.24
CA GLN A 5 -5.03 -5.87 17.55
C GLN A 5 -3.68 -5.99 16.82
N LYS A 6 -3.08 -7.19 16.74
CA LYS A 6 -1.85 -7.43 15.95
C LYS A 6 -2.02 -7.09 14.48
N ARG A 7 -3.14 -7.52 13.85
CA ARG A 7 -3.44 -7.22 12.44
C ARG A 7 -3.57 -5.72 12.20
N PHE A 8 -4.25 -5.01 13.10
CA PHE A 8 -4.41 -3.55 13.02
C PHE A 8 -3.07 -2.84 13.13
N THR A 9 -2.25 -3.18 14.14
CA THR A 9 -0.93 -2.60 14.33
C THR A 9 -0.03 -2.84 13.13
N LEU A 10 -0.01 -4.07 12.61
CA LEU A 10 0.82 -4.42 11.46
C LEU A 10 0.38 -3.67 10.19
N PHE A 11 -0.92 -3.51 9.97
CA PHE A 11 -1.41 -2.75 8.82
C PHE A 11 -1.11 -1.25 8.95
N LEU A 12 -1.41 -0.64 10.11
CA LEU A 12 -1.25 0.80 10.31
C LEU A 12 0.22 1.21 10.33
N PHE A 13 1.07 0.51 11.09
CA PHE A 13 2.48 0.86 11.20
C PHE A 13 3.34 0.22 10.13
N GLY A 14 3.07 -1.04 9.76
CA GLY A 14 3.82 -1.75 8.73
C GLY A 14 3.45 -1.29 7.32
N CYS A 15 2.18 -1.40 6.92
CA CYS A 15 1.75 -1.08 5.56
C CYS A 15 1.58 0.43 5.34
N ILE A 16 0.70 1.09 6.08
CA ILE A 16 0.43 2.52 5.91
C ILE A 16 1.64 3.36 6.31
N GLY A 17 2.32 3.00 7.39
CA GLY A 17 3.55 3.68 7.83
C GLY A 17 4.66 3.63 6.79
N SER A 18 5.00 2.43 6.26
CA SER A 18 6.05 2.31 5.24
C SER A 18 5.69 3.03 3.92
N ARG A 19 4.43 3.00 3.50
CA ARG A 19 3.96 3.74 2.31
C ARG A 19 4.00 5.25 2.50
N SER A 20 3.64 5.73 3.69
CA SER A 20 3.73 7.15 4.04
C SER A 20 5.18 7.62 4.05
N LEU A 21 6.09 6.79 4.58
CA LEU A 21 7.53 7.06 4.54
C LEU A 21 8.04 7.10 3.10
N PHE A 22 7.65 6.16 2.25
CA PHE A 22 8.05 6.15 0.84
C PHE A 22 7.53 7.39 0.09
N MET A 23 6.28 7.79 0.33
CA MET A 23 5.70 9.02 -0.19
C MET A 23 6.46 10.26 0.29
N TYR A 24 6.78 10.33 1.59
CA TYR A 24 7.52 11.45 2.17
C TYR A 24 8.90 11.59 1.56
N VAL A 25 9.64 10.47 1.44
CA VAL A 25 10.95 10.44 0.76
C VAL A 25 10.82 10.92 -0.68
N ALA A 26 9.81 10.45 -1.43
CA ALA A 26 9.58 10.91 -2.80
C ALA A 26 9.25 12.40 -2.90
N LYS A 27 8.54 12.96 -1.91
CA LYS A 27 8.19 14.39 -1.85
C LYS A 27 9.40 15.28 -1.54
N THR A 28 10.31 14.84 -0.67
CA THR A 28 11.47 15.64 -0.22
C THR A 28 12.73 15.39 -1.06
N SER A 29 12.75 14.34 -1.88
CA SER A 29 13.91 14.02 -2.71
C SER A 29 14.14 15.04 -3.82
N ASN A 30 15.41 15.28 -4.14
CA ASN A 30 15.77 16.07 -5.31
C ASN A 30 15.28 15.37 -6.58
N VAL A 31 14.83 16.17 -7.56
CA VAL A 31 14.34 15.73 -8.87
C VAL A 31 15.33 14.81 -9.61
N GLN A 32 16.63 14.96 -9.36
CA GLN A 32 17.66 14.09 -9.93
C GLN A 32 17.57 12.64 -9.43
N TYR A 33 17.09 12.41 -8.20
CA TYR A 33 16.99 11.08 -7.60
C TYR A 33 15.62 10.42 -7.76
N LEU A 34 14.60 11.17 -8.20
CA LEU A 34 13.24 10.66 -8.45
C LEU A 34 13.23 9.41 -9.36
N PRO A 35 14.03 9.32 -10.44
CA PRO A 35 14.02 8.13 -11.28
C PRO A 35 14.39 6.85 -10.54
N TYR A 36 15.35 6.89 -9.60
CA TYR A 36 15.72 5.72 -8.79
C TYR A 36 14.55 5.25 -7.93
N LEU A 37 13.82 6.19 -7.32
CA LEU A 37 12.59 5.87 -6.57
C LEU A 37 11.51 5.31 -7.48
N GLY A 38 11.41 5.81 -8.72
CA GLY A 38 10.50 5.28 -9.73
C GLY A 38 10.81 3.83 -10.10
N TYR A 39 12.08 3.50 -10.36
CA TYR A 39 12.49 2.12 -10.61
C TYR A 39 12.25 1.22 -9.40
N LEU A 40 12.50 1.71 -8.18
CA LEU A 40 12.20 0.97 -6.95
C LEU A 40 10.70 0.70 -6.82
N ALA A 41 9.85 1.67 -7.16
CA ALA A 41 8.39 1.54 -7.13
C ALA A 41 7.82 0.54 -8.16
N LEU A 42 8.58 0.16 -9.20
CA LEU A 42 8.16 -0.89 -10.12
C LEU A 42 8.09 -2.26 -9.43
N LEU A 43 8.93 -2.50 -8.41
CA LEU A 43 8.93 -3.75 -7.65
C LEU A 43 7.55 -4.03 -7.00
N PRO A 44 6.99 -3.12 -6.16
CA PRO A 44 5.65 -3.31 -5.63
C PRO A 44 4.57 -3.23 -6.73
N ALA A 45 4.73 -2.42 -7.78
CA ALA A 45 3.76 -2.35 -8.87
C ALA A 45 3.57 -3.71 -9.56
N ILE A 46 4.68 -4.33 -9.98
CA ILE A 46 4.71 -5.65 -10.63
C ILE A 46 4.29 -6.72 -9.62
N GLY A 47 4.77 -6.66 -8.38
CA GLY A 47 4.40 -7.60 -7.33
C GLY A 47 2.90 -7.64 -7.07
N PHE A 48 2.24 -6.48 -6.94
CA PHE A 48 0.78 -6.42 -6.77
C PHE A 48 0.02 -6.95 -7.98
N SER A 49 0.45 -6.59 -9.19
CA SER A 49 -0.14 -7.10 -10.43
C SER A 49 0.00 -8.62 -10.54
N TYR A 50 1.20 -9.16 -10.34
CA TYR A 50 1.48 -10.59 -10.43
C TYR A 50 0.63 -11.38 -9.44
N ILE A 51 0.59 -10.97 -8.17
CA ILE A 51 -0.16 -11.71 -7.15
C ILE A 51 -1.66 -11.65 -7.44
N PHE A 52 -2.18 -10.52 -7.92
CA PHE A 52 -3.60 -10.40 -8.27
C PHE A 52 -3.97 -11.29 -9.45
N LEU A 53 -3.21 -11.24 -10.55
CA LEU A 53 -3.48 -11.99 -11.78
C LEU A 53 -3.32 -13.50 -11.59
N THR A 54 -2.30 -13.92 -10.84
CA THR A 54 -2.03 -15.34 -10.60
C THR A 54 -2.86 -15.92 -9.46
N GLY A 55 -3.46 -15.08 -8.61
CA GLY A 55 -4.20 -15.51 -7.43
C GLY A 55 -3.35 -16.27 -6.40
N THR A 56 -2.02 -16.22 -6.52
CA THR A 56 -1.04 -17.05 -5.79
C THR A 56 -1.03 -16.86 -4.28
N ARG A 57 -1.56 -15.73 -3.77
CA ARG A 57 -1.57 -15.43 -2.33
C ARG A 57 -2.96 -15.00 -1.85
N GLN A 58 -3.74 -16.00 -1.42
CA GLN A 58 -5.07 -15.82 -0.83
C GLN A 58 -5.05 -15.65 0.71
N THR A 59 -3.98 -16.10 1.36
CA THR A 59 -3.71 -15.97 2.80
C THR A 59 -2.32 -15.37 3.03
N GLY A 60 -2.05 -14.85 4.22
CA GLY A 60 -0.75 -14.26 4.54
C GLY A 60 -0.47 -14.24 6.03
N ALA A 61 0.81 -14.12 6.40
CA ALA A 61 1.24 -13.99 7.79
C ALA A 61 0.54 -12.81 8.50
N GLU A 62 0.26 -11.74 7.74
CA GLU A 62 -0.41 -10.53 8.19
C GLU A 62 -1.88 -10.73 8.58
N VAL A 63 -2.50 -11.81 8.10
CA VAL A 63 -3.89 -12.17 8.40
C VAL A 63 -3.97 -13.48 9.19
N PHE A 64 -2.85 -13.96 9.75
CA PHE A 64 -2.76 -15.19 10.57
C PHE A 64 -3.59 -16.36 10.02
N GLY A 65 -3.46 -16.64 8.71
CA GLY A 65 -4.17 -17.72 8.02
C GLY A 65 -5.58 -17.40 7.50
N SER A 66 -6.15 -16.24 7.84
CA SER A 66 -7.43 -15.78 7.29
C SER A 66 -7.32 -15.32 5.83
N LYS A 67 -8.45 -15.14 5.14
CA LYS A 67 -8.47 -14.60 3.77
C LYS A 67 -8.04 -13.13 3.76
N ILE A 68 -7.22 -12.76 2.77
CA ILE A 68 -6.81 -11.37 2.55
C ILE A 68 -7.98 -10.58 1.96
N TRP A 69 -8.55 -9.64 2.73
CA TRP A 69 -9.70 -8.85 2.29
C TRP A 69 -9.35 -7.80 1.22
N TRP A 70 -8.13 -7.27 1.24
CA TRP A 70 -7.67 -6.22 0.32
C TRP A 70 -7.14 -6.75 -1.02
N ASN A 71 -7.31 -8.03 -1.34
CA ASN A 71 -6.81 -8.59 -2.61
C ASN A 71 -7.41 -7.86 -3.83
N LYS A 72 -8.70 -7.51 -3.78
CA LYS A 72 -9.40 -6.77 -4.85
C LYS A 72 -8.91 -5.32 -5.01
N LEU A 73 -8.21 -4.78 -4.02
CA LEU A 73 -7.66 -3.41 -4.05
C LEU A 73 -6.24 -3.37 -4.65
N ARG A 74 -5.57 -4.53 -4.77
CA ARG A 74 -4.22 -4.63 -5.35
C ARG A 74 -4.10 -4.01 -6.75
N PRO A 75 -5.06 -4.15 -7.68
CA PRO A 75 -4.98 -3.50 -8.99
C PRO A 75 -4.90 -1.98 -8.89
N ILE A 76 -5.67 -1.37 -7.99
CA ILE A 76 -5.67 0.09 -7.79
C ILE A 76 -4.30 0.54 -7.29
N HIS A 77 -3.76 -0.12 -6.27
CA HIS A 77 -2.42 0.15 -5.76
C HIS A 77 -1.34 -0.06 -6.82
N SER A 78 -1.44 -1.15 -7.60
CA SER A 78 -0.52 -1.44 -8.69
C SER A 78 -0.50 -0.33 -9.74
N ILE A 79 -1.68 0.13 -10.18
CA ILE A 79 -1.82 1.22 -11.16
C ILE A 79 -1.22 2.53 -10.61
N LEU A 80 -1.53 2.90 -9.37
CA LEU A 80 -0.98 4.11 -8.74
C LEU A 80 0.54 4.06 -8.66
N TYR A 81 1.12 2.91 -8.30
CA TYR A 81 2.57 2.73 -8.28
C TYR A 81 3.20 2.76 -9.69
N PHE A 82 2.53 2.23 -10.71
CA PHE A 82 3.00 2.35 -12.10
C PHE A 82 2.99 3.81 -12.58
N ILE A 83 1.93 4.56 -12.27
CA ILE A 83 1.84 5.98 -12.64
C ILE A 83 2.91 6.78 -11.90
N PHE A 84 3.07 6.54 -10.60
CA PHE A 84 4.17 7.13 -9.82
C PHE A 84 5.53 6.83 -10.47
N ALA A 85 5.82 5.55 -10.76
CA ALA A 85 7.09 5.13 -11.33
C ALA A 85 7.37 5.83 -12.67
N PHE A 86 6.37 5.87 -13.56
CA PHE A 86 6.48 6.55 -14.84
C PHE A 86 6.76 8.06 -14.69
N CYS A 87 6.01 8.75 -13.84
CA CYS A 87 6.19 10.18 -13.59
C CYS A 87 7.54 10.47 -12.92
N ALA A 88 7.97 9.64 -11.97
CA ALA A 88 9.22 9.80 -11.24
C ALA A 88 10.44 9.56 -12.16
N ILE A 89 10.39 8.57 -13.05
CA ILE A 89 11.42 8.33 -14.08
C ILE A 89 11.51 9.52 -15.04
N LYS A 90 10.38 10.14 -15.39
CA LYS A 90 10.32 11.38 -16.15
C LYS A 90 10.69 12.64 -15.35
N LYS A 91 11.14 12.49 -14.10
CA LYS A 91 11.56 13.60 -13.23
C LYS A 91 10.45 14.62 -12.95
N ILE A 92 9.19 14.17 -12.93
CA ILE A 92 8.05 15.02 -12.57
C ILE A 92 8.01 15.18 -11.05
N GLN A 93 8.26 16.40 -10.57
CA GLN A 93 8.37 16.74 -9.15
C GLN A 93 7.11 16.38 -8.34
N TYR A 94 5.93 16.44 -8.95
CA TYR A 94 4.65 16.15 -8.28
C TYR A 94 4.24 14.67 -8.33
N SER A 95 5.12 13.77 -8.77
CA SER A 95 4.85 12.33 -8.83
C SER A 95 4.41 11.73 -7.49
N TRP A 96 4.95 12.23 -6.37
CA TRP A 96 4.59 11.78 -5.01
C TRP A 96 3.08 11.86 -4.69
N ILE A 97 2.30 12.68 -5.40
CA ILE A 97 0.85 12.77 -5.25
C ILE A 97 0.18 11.41 -5.47
N PHE A 98 0.68 10.60 -6.41
CA PHE A 98 0.12 9.26 -6.65
C PHE A 98 0.34 8.32 -5.47
N LEU A 99 1.49 8.43 -4.78
CA LEU A 99 1.73 7.68 -3.54
C LEU A 99 0.89 8.21 -2.38
N LEU A 100 0.61 9.52 -2.34
CA LEU A 100 -0.31 10.08 -1.34
C LEU A 100 -1.73 9.52 -1.52
N ILE A 101 -2.22 9.49 -2.77
CA ILE A 101 -3.52 8.89 -3.09
C ILE A 101 -3.55 7.41 -2.69
N ASP A 102 -2.47 6.67 -2.93
CA ASP A 102 -2.34 5.26 -2.52
C ASP A 102 -2.51 5.07 -1.00
N VAL A 103 -1.83 5.91 -0.21
CA VAL A 103 -1.88 5.89 1.26
C VAL A 103 -3.30 6.21 1.75
N ILE A 104 -3.92 7.26 1.23
CA ILE A 104 -5.28 7.68 1.60
C ILE A 104 -6.27 6.56 1.25
N PHE A 105 -6.19 6.01 0.04
CA PHE A 105 -7.07 4.94 -0.41
C PHE A 105 -6.91 3.66 0.44
N GLY A 106 -5.67 3.31 0.79
CA GLY A 106 -5.37 2.19 1.68
C GLY A 106 -5.96 2.38 3.08
N LEU A 107 -5.83 3.58 3.65
CA LEU A 107 -6.36 3.91 4.97
C LEU A 107 -7.89 3.92 4.99
N ILE A 108 -8.53 4.58 4.03
CA ILE A 108 -9.99 4.63 3.92
C ILE A 108 -10.58 3.22 3.75
N SER A 109 -9.97 2.41 2.89
CA SER A 109 -10.41 1.04 2.65
C SER A 109 -10.30 0.18 3.90
N PHE A 110 -9.22 0.33 4.67
CA PHE A 110 -9.01 -0.35 5.94
C PHE A 110 -10.08 0.03 6.98
N LEU A 111 -10.28 1.33 7.20
CA LEU A 111 -11.26 1.81 8.16
C LEU A 111 -12.67 1.37 7.80
N THR A 112 -13.06 1.49 6.52
CA THR A 112 -14.38 1.09 6.03
C THR A 112 -14.59 -0.41 6.20
N TYR A 113 -13.62 -1.25 5.82
CA TYR A 113 -13.74 -2.71 5.94
C TYR A 113 -13.95 -3.13 7.39
N HIS A 114 -13.10 -2.64 8.30
CA HIS A 114 -13.17 -3.00 9.71
C HIS A 114 -14.38 -2.40 10.43
N TYR A 115 -14.91 -1.27 9.96
CA TYR A 115 -16.17 -0.71 10.46
C TYR A 115 -17.34 -1.61 10.09
N VAL A 116 -17.44 -2.02 8.83
CA VAL A 116 -18.51 -2.90 8.33
C VAL A 116 -18.47 -4.28 8.98
N GLN A 117 -17.30 -4.83 9.25
CA GLN A 117 -17.15 -6.12 9.95
C GLN A 117 -17.39 -6.01 11.47
N GLY A 118 -17.49 -4.80 12.01
CA GLY A 118 -17.63 -4.57 13.45
C GLY A 118 -16.39 -4.98 14.23
N ASP A 119 -15.21 -4.94 13.62
CA ASP A 119 -13.96 -5.42 14.22
C ASP A 119 -13.45 -4.50 15.34
N PHE A 120 -13.88 -3.23 15.34
CA PHE A 120 -13.53 -2.24 16.37
C PHE A 120 -13.94 -2.66 17.78
N LYS A 121 -14.95 -3.53 17.93
CA LYS A 121 -15.38 -4.06 19.23
C LYS A 121 -14.33 -4.94 19.91
N TYR A 122 -13.33 -5.42 19.17
CA TYR A 122 -12.26 -6.26 19.69
C TYR A 122 -10.99 -5.47 20.04
N LEU A 123 -11.03 -4.14 19.98
CA LEU A 123 -9.91 -3.27 20.32
C LEU A 123 -9.88 -2.88 21.80
N PHE A 124 -11.02 -2.93 22.48
CA PHE A 124 -11.23 -2.64 23.90
C PHE A 124 -11.61 -3.92 24.65
#